data_AF-A0A380FP28-F1
#
_entry.id   AF-A0A380FP28-F1
#
_cell.length_a   1.000
_cell.length_b   1.000
_cell.length_c   1.000
_cell.angle_alpha   90.00
_cell.angle_beta   90.00
_cell.angle_gamma   90.00
#
_symmetry.space_group_name_H-M   'P 1'
#
loop_
_entity.id
_entity.type
_entity.pdbx_description
1 polymer ?
#
loop_
_entity_poly.entity_id
_entity_poly.type
_entity_poly.pdbx_seq_one_letter_code
_entity_poly.pdbx_strand_id
1 'polypeptide(L)'
;MDKSRSLQPFNWLLFISVLLVGANLRAPITSVGVALPNIKEDLMLSNSAVSVITVVPLLSFAVISLVAAKTSYRFGLEQTIFGALCLIFIGVVVRSITGVSWLYIGTILIGIGVGFGNVLAPAVIKTKFPLRIGIMTGYYTVVMNVFGGLSSYTTAPLVKTFNYNIALGLIGIVTLITIVIWSVQLKGKEQLTKTYNESNINVWKSPLSWQITILMGGQSLIFYSLINWMPVYLSQSGLSVHEAGLYLSVMQIAIIPFTFITPIFATKMKSQFGLTCFTGIYYL
;
A
#
# COMPACT_ATOMS: atom_id res chain seq x y z
N MET A 1 0.99 -34.26 -13.58
CA MET A 1 0.95 -34.16 -12.10
C MET A 1 2.36 -34.39 -11.60
N ASP A 2 3.10 -33.31 -11.41
CA ASP A 2 4.54 -33.39 -11.13
C ASP A 2 4.81 -33.49 -9.63
N LYS A 3 5.50 -34.55 -9.23
CA LYS A 3 5.50 -35.14 -7.88
C LYS A 3 6.75 -34.77 -7.07
N SER A 4 7.38 -33.63 -7.35
CA SER A 4 8.70 -33.27 -6.81
C SER A 4 8.84 -31.84 -6.25
N ARG A 5 7.75 -31.15 -5.90
CA ARG A 5 7.87 -29.99 -4.99
C ARG A 5 8.18 -30.51 -3.59
N SER A 6 9.45 -30.83 -3.36
CA SER A 6 10.02 -30.99 -2.04
C SER A 6 9.53 -29.83 -1.16
N LEU A 7 9.06 -30.16 0.04
CA LEU A 7 8.72 -29.18 1.07
C LEU A 7 10.02 -28.48 1.45
N GLN A 8 10.43 -27.47 0.68
CA GLN A 8 11.52 -26.61 1.08
C GLN A 8 11.18 -26.03 2.46
N PRO A 9 12.14 -26.01 3.40
CA PRO A 9 11.92 -25.46 4.72
C PRO A 9 11.40 -24.04 4.60
N PHE A 10 10.43 -23.69 5.45
CA PHE A 10 9.79 -22.38 5.40
C PHE A 10 10.85 -21.28 5.56
N ASN A 11 11.03 -20.46 4.53
CA ASN A 11 12.01 -19.39 4.54
C ASN A 11 11.48 -18.21 5.37
N TRP A 12 11.71 -18.26 6.68
CA TRP A 12 11.31 -17.23 7.65
C TRP A 12 11.85 -15.85 7.28
N LEU A 13 13.05 -15.78 6.70
CA LEU A 13 13.64 -14.52 6.28
C LEU A 13 12.83 -13.89 5.15
N LEU A 14 12.45 -14.67 4.12
CA LEU A 14 11.60 -14.18 3.03
C LEU A 14 10.21 -13.80 3.53
N PHE A 15 9.64 -14.56 4.45
CA PHE A 15 8.37 -14.22 5.10
C PHE A 15 8.43 -12.85 5.80
N ILE A 16 9.40 -12.66 6.70
CA ILE A 16 9.59 -11.38 7.42
C ILE A 16 9.82 -10.23 6.43
N SER A 17 10.59 -10.47 5.37
CA SER A 17 10.86 -9.47 4.33
C SER A 17 9.58 -8.99 3.64
N VAL A 18 8.67 -9.90 3.28
CA VAL A 18 7.38 -9.55 2.67
C VAL A 18 6.50 -8.76 3.64
N LEU A 19 6.50 -9.11 4.93
CA LEU A 19 5.77 -8.36 5.95
C LEU A 19 6.31 -6.93 6.10
N LEU A 20 7.64 -6.79 6.14
CA LEU A 20 8.31 -5.49 6.23
C LEU A 20 8.10 -4.64 4.97
N VAL A 21 8.02 -5.24 3.79
CA VAL A 21 7.55 -4.53 2.59
C VAL A 21 6.16 -3.95 2.85
N GLY A 22 5.22 -4.77 3.34
CA GLY A 22 3.88 -4.32 3.73
C GLY A 22 3.87 -3.12 4.67
N ALA A 23 4.72 -3.11 5.70
CA ALA A 23 4.87 -1.97 6.61
C ALA A 23 5.20 -0.66 5.88
N ASN A 24 6.13 -0.72 4.91
CA ASN A 24 6.57 0.45 4.13
C ASN A 24 5.55 0.94 3.11
N LEU A 25 4.58 0.12 2.73
CA LEU A 25 3.50 0.54 1.82
C LEU A 25 2.49 1.46 2.50
N ARG A 26 2.54 1.60 3.83
CA ARG A 26 1.59 2.40 4.60
C ARG A 26 2.22 3.45 5.49
N ALA A 27 3.24 3.10 6.27
CA ALA A 27 3.82 3.99 7.29
C ALA A 27 4.27 5.37 6.74
N PRO A 28 5.00 5.47 5.60
CA PRO A 28 5.41 6.77 5.04
C PRO A 28 4.25 7.66 4.57
N ILE A 29 3.09 7.06 4.25
CA ILE A 29 1.89 7.77 3.78
C ILE A 29 1.05 8.23 4.98
N THR A 30 0.79 7.36 5.97
CA THR A 30 -0.13 7.71 7.08
C THR A 30 0.47 8.68 8.08
N SER A 31 1.80 8.70 8.23
CA SER A 31 2.51 9.68 9.06
C SER A 31 2.38 11.12 8.56
N VAL A 32 2.39 11.34 7.23
CA VAL A 32 2.22 12.71 6.70
C VAL A 32 0.93 13.32 7.18
N GLY A 33 -0.13 12.51 7.21
CA GLY A 33 -1.48 12.95 7.59
C GLY A 33 -1.50 13.57 8.99
N VAL A 34 -0.74 13.00 9.92
CA VAL A 34 -0.64 13.50 11.31
C VAL A 34 0.21 14.76 11.38
N ALA A 35 1.26 14.85 10.56
CA ALA A 35 2.15 16.02 10.52
C ALA A 35 1.60 17.20 9.69
N LEU A 36 0.49 17.04 8.96
CA LEU A 36 -0.06 18.06 8.06
C LEU A 36 -0.30 19.43 8.72
N PRO A 37 -0.88 19.53 9.94
CA PRO A 37 -1.08 20.83 10.59
C PRO A 37 0.24 21.58 10.81
N ASN A 38 1.27 20.86 11.27
CA ASN A 38 2.60 21.42 11.52
C ASN A 38 3.31 21.81 10.22
N ILE A 39 3.22 20.96 9.18
CA ILE A 39 3.75 21.27 7.84
C ILE A 39 3.09 22.54 7.30
N LYS A 40 1.78 22.67 7.46
CA LYS A 40 1.02 23.83 6.99
C LYS A 40 1.48 25.11 7.66
N GLU A 41 1.64 25.09 8.99
CA GLU A 41 2.06 26.23 9.78
C GLU A 41 3.52 26.63 9.48
N ASP A 42 4.44 25.67 9.52
CA ASP A 42 5.88 25.91 9.30
C ASP A 42 6.20 26.40 7.88
N LEU A 43 5.46 25.92 6.86
CA LEU A 43 5.69 26.28 5.46
C LEU A 43 4.68 27.32 4.94
N MET A 44 3.80 27.85 5.81
CA MET A 44 2.74 28.81 5.47
C MET A 44 1.91 28.37 4.25
N LEU A 45 1.56 27.08 4.17
CA LEU A 45 0.84 26.51 3.04
C LEU A 45 -0.66 26.82 3.09
N SER A 46 -1.26 26.99 1.91
CA SER A 46 -2.71 27.05 1.77
C SER A 46 -3.34 25.68 2.06
N ASN A 47 -4.64 25.66 2.40
CA ASN A 47 -5.39 24.41 2.54
C ASN A 47 -5.36 23.56 1.27
N SER A 48 -5.41 24.20 0.09
CA SER A 48 -5.33 23.51 -1.19
C SER A 48 -3.97 22.82 -1.38
N ALA A 49 -2.86 23.49 -1.04
CA ALA A 49 -1.53 22.92 -1.14
C ALA A 49 -1.38 21.69 -0.21
N VAL A 50 -1.90 21.77 1.01
CA VAL A 50 -1.93 20.66 1.96
C VAL A 50 -2.72 19.45 1.42
N SER A 51 -3.88 19.69 0.79
CA SER A 51 -4.65 18.62 0.16
C SER A 51 -3.92 17.94 -1.01
N VAL A 52 -3.08 18.67 -1.75
CA VAL A 52 -2.27 18.07 -2.82
C VAL A 52 -1.28 17.04 -2.24
N ILE A 53 -0.70 17.29 -1.06
CA ILE A 53 0.27 16.37 -0.43
C ILE A 53 -0.36 15.00 -0.17
N THR A 54 -1.64 14.92 0.18
CA THR A 54 -2.31 13.65 0.48
C THR A 54 -2.71 12.88 -0.77
N VAL A 55 -2.94 13.57 -1.88
CA VAL A 55 -3.41 12.99 -3.15
C VAL A 55 -2.24 12.57 -4.06
N VAL A 56 -1.11 13.28 -4.01
CA VAL A 56 0.07 13.02 -4.84
C VAL A 56 0.57 11.56 -4.79
N PRO A 57 0.67 10.90 -3.62
CA PRO A 57 1.08 9.50 -3.57
C PRO A 57 0.14 8.58 -4.33
N LEU A 58 -1.18 8.82 -4.25
CA LEU A 58 -2.20 8.03 -4.93
C LEU A 58 -2.12 8.20 -6.45
N LEU A 59 -1.94 9.44 -6.92
CA LEU A 59 -1.73 9.73 -8.34
C LEU A 59 -0.45 9.08 -8.87
N SER A 60 0.64 9.20 -8.13
CA SER A 60 1.92 8.58 -8.48
C SER A 60 1.80 7.06 -8.56
N PHE A 61 1.12 6.44 -7.59
CA PHE A 61 0.79 5.01 -7.58
C PHE A 61 -0.05 4.61 -8.81
N ALA A 62 -1.10 5.37 -9.14
CA ALA A 62 -1.98 5.07 -10.26
C ALA A 62 -1.21 5.03 -11.60
N VAL A 63 -0.35 6.02 -11.84
CA VAL A 63 0.47 6.10 -13.06
C VAL A 63 1.48 4.95 -13.12
N ILE A 64 2.19 4.70 -12.01
CA ILE A 64 3.24 3.68 -11.95
C ILE A 64 2.69 2.27 -12.07
N SER A 65 1.46 2.03 -11.61
CA SER A 65 0.81 0.72 -11.71
C SER A 65 0.69 0.22 -13.15
N LEU A 66 0.59 1.13 -14.14
CA LEU A 66 0.53 0.79 -15.56
C LEU A 66 1.85 0.18 -16.08
N VAL A 67 2.99 0.54 -15.48
CA VAL A 67 4.33 0.12 -15.91
C VAL A 67 4.99 -0.87 -14.94
N ALA A 68 4.42 -1.08 -13.77
CA ALA A 68 4.98 -1.91 -12.71
C ALA A 68 5.24 -3.36 -13.15
N ALA A 69 4.27 -3.99 -13.79
CA ALA A 69 4.40 -5.36 -14.29
C ALA A 69 5.49 -5.49 -15.38
N LYS A 70 5.53 -4.54 -16.33
CA LYS A 70 6.54 -4.52 -17.41
C LYS A 70 7.94 -4.33 -16.86
N THR A 71 8.10 -3.49 -15.85
CA THR A 71 9.38 -3.24 -15.17
C THR A 71 9.85 -4.49 -14.42
N SER A 72 8.95 -5.12 -13.65
CA SER A 72 9.24 -6.38 -12.95
C SER A 72 9.59 -7.53 -13.88
N TYR A 73 9.06 -7.55 -15.11
CA TYR A 73 9.44 -8.54 -16.10
C TYR A 73 10.87 -8.29 -16.61
N ARG A 74 11.22 -7.03 -16.88
CA ARG A 74 12.54 -6.65 -17.41
C ARG A 74 13.68 -6.86 -16.41
N PHE A 75 13.48 -6.43 -15.16
CA PHE A 75 14.53 -6.42 -14.14
C PHE A 75 14.40 -7.58 -13.14
N GLY A 76 13.30 -8.31 -13.16
CA GLY A 76 12.99 -9.31 -12.15
C GLY A 76 12.27 -8.69 -10.95
N LEU A 77 11.48 -9.54 -10.30
CA LEU A 77 10.55 -9.12 -9.27
C LEU A 77 11.29 -8.62 -8.01
N GLU A 78 12.30 -9.37 -7.55
CA GLU A 78 13.06 -9.05 -6.34
C GLU A 78 13.86 -7.74 -6.48
N GLN A 79 14.48 -7.52 -7.65
CA GLN A 79 15.23 -6.29 -7.95
C GLN A 79 14.31 -5.07 -8.06
N THR A 80 13.12 -5.24 -8.63
CA THR A 80 12.17 -4.13 -8.78
C THR A 80 11.61 -3.70 -7.43
N ILE A 81 11.33 -4.65 -6.52
CA ILE A 81 10.92 -4.32 -5.15
C ILE A 81 12.06 -3.64 -4.38
N PHE A 82 13.30 -4.09 -4.54
CA PHE A 82 14.44 -3.43 -3.91
C PHE A 82 14.58 -1.97 -4.39
N GLY A 83 14.52 -1.74 -5.70
CA GLY A 83 14.52 -0.38 -6.27
C GLY A 83 13.36 0.47 -5.75
N ALA A 84 12.17 -0.12 -5.60
CA ALA A 84 11.01 0.55 -5.02
C ALA A 84 11.25 0.94 -3.54
N LEU A 85 11.83 0.06 -2.73
CA LEU A 85 12.20 0.35 -1.34
C LEU A 85 13.25 1.47 -1.27
N CYS A 86 14.24 1.47 -2.15
CA CYS A 86 15.21 2.57 -2.26
C CYS A 86 14.53 3.90 -2.61
N LEU A 87 13.57 3.90 -3.54
CA LEU A 87 12.79 5.11 -3.87
C LEU A 87 11.96 5.62 -2.69
N ILE A 88 11.34 4.72 -1.92
CA ILE A 88 10.64 5.10 -0.68
C ILE A 88 11.62 5.75 0.29
N PHE A 89 12.78 5.13 0.52
CA PHE A 89 13.78 5.64 1.46
C PHE A 89 14.32 7.01 1.04
N ILE A 90 14.73 7.16 -0.21
CA ILE A 90 15.18 8.44 -0.78
C ILE A 90 14.05 9.46 -0.66
N GLY A 91 12.81 9.08 -0.98
CA GLY A 91 11.65 9.95 -0.86
C GLY A 91 11.40 10.42 0.58
N VAL A 92 11.55 9.54 1.57
CA VAL A 92 11.45 9.90 2.99
C VAL A 92 12.56 10.87 3.40
N VAL A 93 13.81 10.59 3.01
CA VAL A 93 14.94 11.48 3.31
C VAL A 93 14.75 12.85 2.67
N VAL A 94 14.44 12.90 1.37
CA VAL A 94 14.22 14.14 0.62
C VAL A 94 13.04 14.92 1.20
N ARG A 95 11.93 14.25 1.53
CA ARG A 95 10.75 14.89 2.13
C ARG A 95 11.02 15.47 3.52
N SER A 96 12.01 14.94 4.23
CA SER A 96 12.42 15.40 5.56
C SER A 96 13.38 16.59 5.52
N ILE A 97 13.76 17.05 4.32
CA ILE A 97 14.50 18.30 4.13
C ILE A 97 13.51 19.46 4.18
N THR A 98 13.89 20.55 4.84
CA THR A 98 13.09 21.77 4.91
C THR A 98 12.82 22.35 3.52
N GLY A 99 11.55 22.60 3.20
CA GLY A 99 11.13 23.34 2.02
C GLY A 99 10.00 22.68 1.24
N VAL A 100 9.16 23.52 0.64
CA VAL A 100 7.95 23.10 -0.08
C VAL A 100 8.29 22.18 -1.26
N SER A 101 9.30 22.51 -2.06
CA SER A 101 9.69 21.69 -3.22
C SER A 101 10.15 20.29 -2.82
N TRP A 102 10.98 20.19 -1.79
CA TRP A 102 11.50 18.91 -1.29
C TRP A 102 10.39 18.04 -0.70
N LEU A 103 9.43 18.66 -0.03
CA LEU A 103 8.23 17.99 0.49
C LEU A 103 7.45 17.29 -0.64
N TYR A 104 7.16 18.00 -1.74
CA TYR A 104 6.43 17.42 -2.88
C TYR A 104 7.26 16.39 -3.65
N ILE A 105 8.53 16.68 -3.93
CA ILE A 105 9.42 15.74 -4.65
C ILE A 105 9.55 14.44 -3.87
N GLY A 106 9.81 14.51 -2.57
CA GLY A 106 9.89 13.32 -1.73
C GLY A 106 8.56 12.57 -1.64
N THR A 107 7.43 13.28 -1.61
CA THR A 107 6.08 12.68 -1.65
C THR A 107 5.82 11.93 -2.95
N ILE A 108 6.25 12.47 -4.11
CA ILE A 108 6.17 11.79 -5.40
C ILE A 108 7.02 10.51 -5.39
N LEU A 109 8.27 10.60 -4.92
CA LEU A 109 9.18 9.45 -4.85
C LEU A 109 8.62 8.32 -3.96
N ILE A 110 8.08 8.67 -2.80
CA ILE A 110 7.36 7.73 -1.92
C ILE A 110 6.19 7.10 -2.67
N GLY A 111 5.36 7.91 -3.34
CA GLY A 111 4.22 7.44 -4.12
C GLY A 111 4.60 6.45 -5.22
N ILE A 112 5.68 6.71 -5.95
CA ILE A 112 6.22 5.82 -6.97
C ILE A 112 6.65 4.48 -6.35
N GLY A 113 7.46 4.53 -5.30
CA GLY A 113 7.97 3.32 -4.64
C GLY A 113 6.86 2.48 -4.00
N VAL A 114 5.93 3.12 -3.28
CA VAL A 114 4.74 2.45 -2.74
C VAL A 114 3.89 1.86 -3.86
N GLY A 115 3.80 2.53 -5.01
CA GLY A 115 3.04 2.03 -6.14
C GLY A 115 3.60 0.73 -6.73
N PHE A 116 4.91 0.67 -6.94
CA PHE A 116 5.57 -0.59 -7.30
C PHE A 116 5.34 -1.68 -6.25
N GLY A 117 5.50 -1.34 -4.96
CA GLY A 117 5.32 -2.31 -3.89
C GLY A 117 3.90 -2.89 -3.80
N ASN A 118 2.86 -2.06 -3.96
CA ASN A 118 1.46 -2.50 -3.94
C ASN A 118 1.12 -3.43 -5.11
N VAL A 119 1.71 -3.22 -6.29
CA VAL A 119 1.50 -4.11 -7.45
C VAL A 119 2.29 -5.40 -7.32
N LEU A 120 3.53 -5.33 -6.82
CA LEU A 120 4.47 -6.45 -6.84
C LEU A 120 4.41 -7.34 -5.60
N ALA A 121 4.00 -6.84 -4.43
CA ALA A 121 3.93 -7.64 -3.21
C ALA A 121 2.99 -8.87 -3.35
N PRO A 122 1.76 -8.75 -3.90
CA PRO A 122 0.92 -9.92 -4.18
C PRO A 122 1.56 -10.89 -5.19
N ALA A 123 2.33 -10.35 -6.15
CA ALA A 123 3.06 -11.17 -7.13
C ALA A 123 4.21 -11.96 -6.49
N VAL A 124 4.96 -11.39 -5.53
CA VAL A 124 5.94 -12.13 -4.71
C VAL A 124 5.25 -13.30 -4.03
N ILE A 125 4.13 -13.00 -3.35
CA ILE A 125 3.40 -13.98 -2.54
C ILE A 125 2.91 -15.13 -3.42
N LYS A 126 2.36 -14.82 -4.59
CA LYS A 126 1.90 -15.84 -5.54
C LYS A 126 3.04 -16.73 -6.05
N THR A 127 4.20 -16.15 -6.30
CA THR A 127 5.36 -16.88 -6.85
C THR A 127 6.09 -17.70 -5.79
N LYS A 128 6.36 -17.13 -4.61
CA LYS A 128 7.18 -17.74 -3.55
C LYS A 128 6.35 -18.52 -2.52
N PHE A 129 5.05 -18.25 -2.39
CA PHE A 129 4.13 -18.97 -1.49
C PHE A 129 2.85 -19.48 -2.21
N PRO A 130 2.97 -20.26 -3.30
CA PRO A 130 1.83 -20.63 -4.14
C PRO A 130 0.75 -21.45 -3.41
N LEU A 131 1.11 -22.15 -2.33
CA LEU A 131 0.19 -22.95 -1.51
C LEU A 131 -0.49 -22.15 -0.38
N ARG A 132 -0.08 -20.91 -0.12
CA ARG A 132 -0.50 -20.12 1.06
C ARG A 132 -0.85 -18.67 0.71
N ILE A 133 -1.28 -18.40 -0.53
CA ILE A 133 -1.53 -17.05 -1.05
C ILE A 133 -2.48 -16.26 -0.13
N GLY A 134 -3.66 -16.81 0.18
CA GLY A 134 -4.67 -16.11 0.99
C GLY A 134 -4.16 -15.73 2.39
N ILE A 135 -3.48 -16.65 3.08
CA ILE A 135 -2.93 -16.43 4.42
C ILE A 135 -1.80 -15.39 4.38
N MET A 136 -0.90 -15.48 3.41
CA MET A 136 0.20 -14.53 3.25
C MET A 136 -0.30 -13.12 2.90
N THR A 137 -1.31 -13.03 2.04
CA THR A 137 -2.02 -11.78 1.74
C THR A 137 -2.63 -11.18 3.01
N GLY A 138 -3.27 -12.00 3.83
CA GLY A 138 -3.80 -11.58 5.13
C GLY A 138 -2.70 -11.04 6.06
N TYR A 139 -1.60 -11.78 6.24
CA TYR A 139 -0.52 -11.35 7.13
C TYR A 139 0.11 -10.03 6.73
N TYR A 140 0.51 -9.85 5.46
CA TYR A 140 1.16 -8.59 5.08
C TYR A 140 0.18 -7.40 5.15
N THR A 141 -1.11 -7.62 4.86
CA THR A 141 -2.14 -6.58 4.96
C THR A 141 -2.36 -6.14 6.40
N VAL A 142 -2.37 -7.08 7.35
CA VAL A 142 -2.43 -6.76 8.79
C VAL A 142 -1.20 -5.96 9.19
N VAL A 143 0.01 -6.40 8.82
CA VAL A 143 1.25 -5.68 9.13
C VAL A 143 1.25 -4.27 8.53
N MET A 144 0.79 -4.13 7.28
CA MET A 144 0.62 -2.84 6.61
C MET A 144 -0.25 -1.88 7.43
N ASN A 145 -1.41 -2.33 7.91
CA ASN A 145 -2.32 -1.49 8.70
C ASN A 145 -1.77 -1.20 10.11
N VAL A 146 -1.18 -2.20 10.77
CA VAL A 146 -0.57 -2.03 12.11
C VAL A 146 0.56 -1.01 12.06
N PHE A 147 1.48 -1.12 11.10
CA PHE A 147 2.57 -0.15 10.95
C PHE A 147 2.08 1.21 10.47
N GLY A 148 1.01 1.26 9.67
CA GLY A 148 0.34 2.52 9.34
C GLY A 148 -0.17 3.24 10.58
N GLY A 149 -0.90 2.54 11.44
CA GLY A 149 -1.41 3.06 12.70
C GLY A 149 -0.31 3.42 13.69
N LEU A 150 0.70 2.55 13.84
CA LEU A 150 1.85 2.79 14.70
C LEU A 150 2.62 4.03 14.24
N SER A 151 2.84 4.17 12.94
CA SER A 151 3.51 5.34 12.37
C SER A 151 2.73 6.63 12.62
N SER A 152 1.40 6.63 12.44
CA SER A 152 0.56 7.78 12.81
C SER A 152 0.62 8.09 14.31
N TYR A 153 0.51 7.05 15.15
CA TYR A 153 0.54 7.18 16.61
C TYR A 153 1.87 7.75 17.10
N THR A 154 3.00 7.27 16.58
CA THR A 154 4.34 7.75 16.97
C THR A 154 4.65 9.12 16.40
N THR A 155 4.10 9.48 15.23
CA THR A 155 4.31 10.81 14.63
C THR A 155 3.78 11.93 15.51
N ALA A 156 2.60 11.76 16.13
CA ALA A 156 1.98 12.82 16.94
C ALA A 156 2.86 13.36 18.11
N PRO A 157 3.42 12.52 19.00
CA PRO A 157 4.35 13.00 20.03
C PRO A 157 5.69 13.44 19.44
N LEU A 158 6.18 12.79 18.38
CA LEU A 158 7.45 13.17 17.74
C LEU A 158 7.41 14.59 17.16
N VAL A 159 6.30 15.00 16.56
CA VAL A 159 6.12 16.36 16.00
C VAL A 159 5.90 17.41 17.10
N LYS A 160 5.49 17.01 18.31
CA LYS A 160 5.40 17.92 19.47
C LYS A 160 6.76 18.13 20.12
N THR A 161 7.55 17.08 20.25
CA THR A 161 8.88 17.12 20.91
C THR A 161 9.97 17.59 19.96
N PHE A 162 9.88 17.23 18.69
CA PHE A 162 10.80 17.61 17.60
C PHE A 162 10.03 18.30 16.47
N ASN A 163 10.72 18.70 15.40
CA ASN A 163 10.06 19.23 14.20
C ASN A 163 9.48 18.08 13.33
N TYR A 164 8.49 18.40 12.48
CA TYR A 164 7.89 17.45 11.53
C TYR A 164 8.92 16.76 10.64
N ASN A 165 10.00 17.45 10.25
CA ASN A 165 11.08 16.89 9.43
C ASN A 165 11.71 15.66 10.09
N ILE A 166 12.04 15.77 11.38
CA ILE A 166 12.65 14.68 12.14
C ILE A 166 11.64 13.55 12.35
N ALA A 167 10.40 13.88 12.72
CA ALA A 167 9.35 12.89 12.93
C ALA A 167 9.11 12.03 11.68
N LEU A 168 9.08 12.65 10.50
CA LEU A 168 8.93 11.95 9.23
C LEU A 168 10.18 11.17 8.83
N GLY A 169 11.37 11.73 9.08
CA GLY A 169 12.64 11.08 8.78
C GLY A 169 12.87 9.80 9.58
N LEU A 170 12.45 9.76 10.85
CA LEU A 170 12.58 8.58 11.72
C LEU A 170 11.81 7.36 11.19
N ILE A 171 10.76 7.56 10.39
CA ILE A 171 10.02 6.46 9.76
C ILE A 171 10.88 5.76 8.71
N GLY A 172 11.83 6.49 8.11
CA GLY A 172 12.82 5.96 7.18
C GLY A 172 13.70 4.87 7.80
N ILE A 173 13.82 4.78 9.13
CA ILE A 173 14.52 3.69 9.82
C ILE A 173 13.89 2.34 9.50
N VAL A 174 12.54 2.26 9.50
CA VAL A 174 11.83 1.03 9.15
C VAL A 174 12.10 0.66 7.69
N THR A 175 12.13 1.65 6.80
CA THR A 175 12.47 1.44 5.38
C THR A 175 13.91 0.96 5.21
N LEU A 176 14.86 1.55 5.94
CA LEU A 176 16.27 1.16 5.89
C LEU A 176 16.47 -0.28 6.37
N ILE A 177 15.87 -0.67 7.49
CA ILE A 177 15.89 -2.04 8.00
C ILE A 177 15.32 -3.00 6.94
N THR A 178 14.23 -2.60 6.29
CA THR A 178 13.60 -3.40 5.25
C THR A 178 14.49 -3.56 4.02
N ILE A 179 15.19 -2.51 3.59
CA ILE A 179 16.17 -2.56 2.49
C ILE A 179 17.31 -3.53 2.82
N VAL A 180 17.87 -3.45 4.03
CA VAL A 180 18.97 -4.33 4.46
C VAL A 180 18.51 -5.78 4.47
N ILE A 181 17.35 -6.06 5.07
CA ILE A 181 16.82 -7.42 5.12
C ILE A 181 16.51 -7.93 3.71
N TRP A 182 15.88 -7.11 2.86
CA TRP A 182 15.52 -7.44 1.46
C TRP A 182 16.76 -7.65 0.55
N SER A 183 17.89 -7.03 0.88
CA SER A 183 19.12 -7.14 0.08
C SER A 183 19.66 -8.58 0.02
N VAL A 184 19.39 -9.38 1.07
CA VAL A 184 19.83 -10.78 1.15
C VAL A 184 19.09 -11.65 0.13
N GLN A 185 17.85 -11.29 -0.22
CA GLN A 185 17.03 -12.01 -1.20
C GLN A 185 17.40 -11.67 -2.65
N LEU A 186 18.24 -10.65 -2.90
CA LEU A 186 18.74 -10.35 -4.25
C LEU A 186 19.65 -11.47 -4.82
N LYS A 187 20.09 -12.40 -3.96
CA LYS A 187 20.92 -13.54 -4.33
C LYS A 187 20.05 -14.65 -4.93
N GLY A 188 19.69 -14.46 -6.19
CA GLY A 188 18.94 -15.46 -6.94
C GLY A 188 18.66 -15.00 -8.36
N LYS A 189 19.60 -15.27 -9.29
CA LYS A 189 19.19 -15.46 -10.68
C LYS A 189 18.44 -16.80 -10.75
N GLU A 190 17.27 -16.90 -10.13
CA GLU A 190 16.26 -17.79 -10.70
C GLU A 190 15.90 -17.14 -12.03
N GLN A 191 16.59 -17.57 -13.09
CA GLN A 191 16.06 -17.46 -14.43
C GLN A 191 14.64 -18.03 -14.31
N LEU A 192 13.65 -17.14 -14.27
CA LEU A 192 12.31 -17.50 -14.67
C LEU A 192 12.51 -18.16 -16.03
N THR A 193 12.35 -19.49 -16.08
CA THR A 193 12.23 -20.22 -17.32
C THR A 193 11.25 -19.40 -18.14
N LYS A 194 11.74 -18.86 -19.27
CA LYS A 194 10.96 -18.05 -20.20
C LYS A 194 9.85 -18.93 -20.76
N THR A 195 8.80 -19.13 -19.99
CA THR A 195 7.55 -19.75 -20.44
C THR A 195 6.44 -18.77 -20.12
N TYR A 196 6.59 -17.55 -20.62
CA TYR A 196 5.43 -16.79 -21.02
C TYR A 196 5.22 -17.12 -22.49
N ASN A 197 4.24 -17.98 -22.77
CA ASN A 197 3.55 -17.85 -24.04
C ASN A 197 2.96 -16.45 -24.00
N GLU A 198 3.40 -15.57 -24.91
CA GLU A 198 2.68 -14.34 -25.23
C GLU A 198 1.27 -14.74 -25.66
N SER A 199 0.37 -14.99 -24.71
CA SER A 199 -1.02 -14.75 -25.00
C SER A 199 -1.11 -13.25 -25.13
N ASN A 200 -1.20 -12.80 -26.38
CA ASN A 200 -1.28 -11.42 -26.83
C ASN A 200 -2.64 -10.80 -26.41
N ILE A 201 -3.06 -11.08 -25.17
CA ILE A 201 -4.31 -10.63 -24.58
C ILE A 201 -4.11 -9.16 -24.28
N ASN A 202 -4.58 -8.34 -25.20
CA ASN A 202 -4.63 -6.92 -25.00
C ASN A 202 -5.61 -6.62 -23.84
N VAL A 203 -5.05 -6.40 -22.65
CA VAL A 203 -5.77 -6.12 -21.40
C VAL A 203 -6.73 -4.92 -21.56
N TRP A 204 -6.38 -3.96 -22.43
CA TRP A 204 -7.22 -2.79 -22.75
C TRP A 204 -8.47 -3.13 -23.56
N LYS A 205 -8.46 -4.26 -24.28
CA LYS A 205 -9.61 -4.76 -25.07
C LYS A 205 -10.37 -5.87 -24.35
N SER A 206 -9.86 -6.37 -23.22
CA SER A 206 -10.49 -7.45 -22.47
C SER A 206 -11.68 -6.94 -21.65
N PRO A 207 -12.91 -7.43 -21.90
CA PRO A 207 -14.09 -7.02 -21.14
C PRO A 207 -13.98 -7.41 -19.65
N LEU A 208 -13.34 -8.55 -19.36
CA LEU A 208 -13.10 -8.99 -17.97
C LEU A 208 -12.18 -8.01 -17.23
N SER A 209 -11.17 -7.48 -17.91
CA SER A 209 -10.25 -6.50 -17.32
C SER A 209 -10.97 -5.20 -16.99
N TRP A 210 -11.83 -4.70 -17.89
CA TRP A 210 -12.67 -3.53 -17.63
C TRP A 210 -13.69 -3.76 -16.51
N GLN A 211 -14.31 -4.95 -16.43
CA GLN A 211 -15.19 -5.30 -15.31
C GLN A 211 -14.46 -5.23 -13.97
N ILE A 212 -13.23 -5.77 -13.88
CA ILE A 212 -12.40 -5.69 -12.67
C ILE A 212 -12.02 -4.24 -12.36
N THR A 213 -11.62 -3.46 -13.38
CA THR A 213 -11.25 -2.05 -13.21
C THR A 213 -12.44 -1.21 -12.72
N ILE A 214 -13.63 -1.37 -13.30
CA ILE A 214 -14.84 -0.66 -12.89
C ILE A 214 -15.21 -1.05 -11.47
N LEU A 215 -15.16 -2.34 -11.13
CA LEU A 215 -15.45 -2.82 -9.78
C LEU A 215 -14.47 -2.25 -8.74
N MET A 216 -13.16 -2.36 -8.99
CA MET A 216 -12.11 -1.83 -8.09
C MET A 216 -12.17 -0.31 -7.99
N GLY A 217 -12.44 0.37 -9.10
CA GLY A 217 -12.60 1.82 -9.17
C GLY A 217 -13.83 2.29 -8.38
N GLY A 218 -14.98 1.64 -8.58
CA GLY A 218 -16.21 1.92 -7.82
C GLY A 218 -16.05 1.66 -6.32
N GLN A 219 -15.47 0.51 -5.95
CA GLN A 219 -15.19 0.20 -4.55
C GLN A 219 -14.24 1.22 -3.90
N SER A 220 -13.21 1.66 -4.62
CA SER A 220 -12.29 2.70 -4.15
C SER A 220 -12.99 4.06 -4.02
N LEU A 221 -13.83 4.42 -4.99
CA LEU A 221 -14.61 5.66 -4.99
C LEU A 221 -15.52 5.73 -3.76
N ILE A 222 -16.30 4.66 -3.50
CA ILE A 222 -17.19 4.58 -2.34
C ILE A 222 -16.38 4.73 -1.05
N PHE A 223 -15.29 3.97 -0.91
CA PHE A 223 -14.47 3.98 0.30
C PHE A 223 -13.85 5.36 0.59
N TYR A 224 -13.17 5.97 -0.39
CA TYR A 224 -12.53 7.27 -0.18
C TYR A 224 -13.56 8.41 -0.04
N SER A 225 -14.70 8.32 -0.71
CA SER A 225 -15.78 9.30 -0.55
C SER A 225 -16.36 9.26 0.86
N LEU A 226 -16.65 8.06 1.38
CA LEU A 226 -17.15 7.90 2.75
C LEU A 226 -16.12 8.38 3.78
N ILE A 227 -14.85 8.00 3.66
CA ILE A 227 -13.82 8.43 4.62
C ILE A 227 -13.70 9.96 4.68
N ASN A 228 -13.73 10.61 3.52
CA ASN A 228 -13.48 12.05 3.44
C ASN A 228 -14.72 12.89 3.79
N TRP A 229 -15.90 12.46 3.34
CA TRP A 229 -17.12 13.29 3.41
C TRP A 229 -18.08 12.88 4.53
N MET A 230 -18.03 11.64 5.03
CA MET A 230 -18.92 11.20 6.11
C MET A 230 -18.76 12.01 7.40
N PRO A 231 -17.54 12.32 7.91
CA PRO A 231 -17.40 13.11 9.12
C PRO A 231 -17.96 14.53 8.97
N VAL A 232 -17.75 15.14 7.80
CA VAL A 232 -18.24 16.47 7.47
C VAL A 232 -19.76 16.47 7.40
N TYR A 233 -20.36 15.48 6.72
CA TYR A 233 -21.81 15.32 6.61
C TYR A 233 -22.48 15.10 7.98
N LEU A 234 -21.91 14.23 8.82
CA LEU A 234 -22.41 13.98 10.17
C LEU A 234 -22.30 15.22 11.06
N SER A 235 -21.18 15.95 10.97
CA SER A 235 -21.01 17.19 11.72
C SER A 235 -21.98 18.29 11.26
N GLN A 236 -22.25 18.40 9.96
CA GLN A 236 -23.29 19.29 9.41
C GLN A 236 -24.71 18.90 9.83
N SER A 237 -24.94 17.60 10.11
CA SER A 237 -26.22 17.07 10.59
C SER A 237 -26.46 17.30 12.09
N GLY A 238 -25.56 18.04 12.77
CA GLY A 238 -25.69 18.41 14.18
C GLY A 238 -24.93 17.51 15.16
N LEU A 239 -24.20 16.49 14.69
CA LEU A 239 -23.35 15.67 15.55
C LEU A 239 -22.05 16.40 15.92
N SER A 240 -21.53 16.12 17.11
CA SER A 240 -20.23 16.63 17.51
C SER A 240 -19.11 16.04 16.66
N VAL A 241 -17.98 16.76 16.52
CA VAL A 241 -16.78 16.27 15.82
C VAL A 241 -16.29 14.94 16.39
N HIS A 242 -16.44 14.75 17.70
CA HIS A 242 -16.10 13.51 18.40
C HIS A 242 -16.99 12.34 17.95
N GLU A 243 -18.31 12.52 17.90
CA GLU A 243 -19.26 11.47 17.47
C GLU A 243 -19.08 11.11 16.00
N ALA A 244 -18.94 12.11 15.13
CA ALA A 244 -18.66 11.89 13.71
C ALA A 244 -17.35 11.06 13.51
N GLY A 245 -16.33 11.34 14.32
CA GLY A 245 -15.09 10.55 14.36
C GLY A 245 -15.28 9.13 14.91
N LEU A 246 -16.17 8.94 15.89
CA LEU A 246 -16.52 7.61 16.40
C LEU A 246 -17.21 6.75 15.33
N TYR A 247 -18.18 7.29 14.59
CA TYR A 247 -18.84 6.55 13.50
C TYR A 247 -17.85 6.14 12.40
N LEU A 248 -16.95 7.04 12.02
CA LEU A 248 -15.89 6.73 11.06
C LEU A 248 -14.96 5.62 11.55
N SER A 249 -14.56 5.65 12.83
CA SER A 249 -13.67 4.64 13.39
C SER A 249 -14.34 3.28 13.55
N VAL A 250 -15.61 3.21 13.96
CA VAL A 250 -16.41 1.97 13.98
C VAL A 250 -16.51 1.36 12.59
N MET A 251 -16.78 2.17 11.56
CA MET A 251 -16.81 1.70 10.17
C MET A 251 -15.47 1.07 9.76
N GLN A 252 -14.35 1.71 10.07
CA GLN A 252 -13.03 1.18 9.72
C GLN A 252 -12.69 -0.11 10.46
N ILE A 253 -13.03 -0.20 11.75
CA ILE A 253 -12.81 -1.43 12.55
C ILE A 253 -13.66 -2.58 11.99
N ALA A 254 -14.91 -2.31 11.62
CA ALA A 254 -15.81 -3.30 11.05
C ALA A 254 -15.26 -3.90 9.74
N ILE A 255 -14.49 -3.16 8.94
CA ILE A 255 -13.90 -3.63 7.68
C ILE A 255 -12.75 -4.63 7.91
N ILE A 256 -12.01 -4.52 9.01
CA ILE A 256 -10.83 -5.37 9.31
C ILE A 256 -11.11 -6.87 9.20
N PRO A 257 -12.11 -7.46 9.91
CA PRO A 257 -12.38 -8.89 9.81
C PRO A 257 -12.67 -9.32 8.37
N PHE A 258 -13.42 -8.53 7.60
CA PHE A 258 -13.69 -8.83 6.19
C PHE A 258 -12.42 -8.77 5.32
N THR A 259 -11.53 -7.81 5.53
CA THR A 259 -10.27 -7.73 4.77
C THR A 259 -9.35 -8.94 4.98
N PHE A 260 -9.41 -9.57 6.15
CA PHE A 260 -8.64 -10.78 6.45
C PHE A 260 -9.34 -12.05 5.98
N ILE A 261 -10.65 -12.15 6.18
CA ILE A 261 -11.45 -13.35 5.90
C ILE A 261 -11.68 -13.52 4.38
N THR A 262 -12.00 -12.43 3.67
CA THR A 262 -12.38 -12.47 2.25
C THR A 262 -11.31 -13.14 1.36
N PRO A 263 -9.99 -12.81 1.46
CA PRO A 263 -8.97 -13.49 0.66
C PRO A 263 -8.84 -14.99 0.94
N ILE A 264 -9.10 -15.43 2.18
CA ILE A 264 -9.01 -16.84 2.59
C ILE A 264 -10.14 -17.65 1.95
N PHE A 265 -11.35 -17.10 1.91
CA PHE A 265 -12.49 -17.75 1.23
C PHE A 265 -12.37 -17.64 -0.29
N ALA A 266 -12.04 -16.46 -0.81
CA ALA A 266 -11.93 -16.20 -2.25
C ALA A 266 -10.93 -17.12 -2.97
N THR A 267 -9.85 -17.52 -2.29
CA THR A 267 -8.84 -18.43 -2.85
C THR A 267 -9.27 -19.90 -2.87
N LYS A 268 -10.31 -20.27 -2.10
CA LYS A 268 -10.89 -21.62 -2.09
C LYS A 268 -12.06 -21.77 -3.08
N MET A 269 -12.56 -20.66 -3.65
CA MET A 269 -13.71 -20.66 -4.56
C MET A 269 -13.32 -20.97 -5.99
N LYS A 270 -14.10 -21.80 -6.68
CA LYS A 270 -13.92 -22.11 -8.12
C LYS A 270 -14.24 -20.91 -9.04
N SER A 271 -15.14 -20.02 -8.60
CA SER A 271 -15.47 -18.76 -9.27
C SER A 271 -15.64 -17.67 -8.21
N GLN A 272 -14.97 -16.54 -8.41
CA GLN A 272 -15.03 -15.39 -7.49
C GLN A 272 -16.22 -14.46 -7.78
N PHE A 273 -16.96 -14.72 -8.86
CA PHE A 273 -18.08 -13.88 -9.31
C PHE A 273 -19.17 -13.70 -8.25
N GLY A 274 -19.57 -14.77 -7.56
CA GLY A 274 -20.59 -14.70 -6.51
C GLY A 274 -20.16 -13.87 -5.30
N LEU A 275 -18.89 -13.97 -4.91
CA LEU A 275 -18.32 -13.15 -3.84
C LEU A 275 -18.29 -11.67 -4.25
N THR A 276 -17.90 -11.39 -5.50
CA THR A 276 -17.90 -10.05 -6.08
C THR A 276 -19.29 -9.42 -6.11
N CYS A 277 -20.31 -10.16 -6.57
CA CYS A 277 -21.70 -9.68 -6.55
C CYS A 277 -22.19 -9.42 -5.13
N PHE A 278 -21.91 -10.32 -4.19
CA PHE A 278 -22.28 -10.13 -2.78
C PHE A 278 -21.63 -8.86 -2.19
N THR A 279 -20.33 -8.65 -2.42
CA THR A 279 -19.66 -7.42 -1.97
C THR A 279 -20.20 -6.17 -2.67
N GLY A 280 -20.50 -6.25 -3.97
CA GLY A 280 -21.05 -5.11 -4.71
C GLY A 280 -22.42 -4.69 -4.19
N ILE A 281 -23.28 -5.64 -3.85
CA ILE A 281 -24.61 -5.40 -3.26
C ILE A 281 -24.48 -4.88 -1.82
N TYR A 282 -23.49 -5.34 -1.05
CA TYR A 282 -23.29 -4.88 0.34
C TYR A 282 -22.82 -3.43 0.43
N TYR A 283 -22.15 -2.91 -0.60
CA TYR A 283 -21.67 -1.53 -0.67
C TYR A 283 -22.62 -0.55 -1.37
N LEU A 284 -23.68 -1.05 -2.03
CA LEU A 284 -24.75 -0.27 -2.68
C LEU A 284 -25.92 -0.09 -1.73
#